data_AF-A0A350DN82-F1
#
_entry.id   AF-A0A350DN82-F1
#
_cell.length_a   1.000
_cell.length_b   1.000
_cell.length_c   1.000
_cell.angle_alpha   90.00
_cell.angle_beta   90.00
_cell.angle_gamma   90.00
#
_symmetry.space_group_name_H-M   'P 1'
#
loop_
_entity.id
_entity.type
_entity.pdbx_description
1 polymer ?
#
loop_
_entity_poly.entity_id
_entity_poly.type
_entity_poly.pdbx_seq_one_letter_code
_entity_poly.pdbx_strand_id
1 'polypeptide(L)'
;MLAPQKQYVQWLENKDGSETLHHALWVSESNHAPPARIVLVDDKTTADEAYRLACEGTSLLWHGDFHNARQLLQALNRRIERTNERSELRKMKKAANQSAKSNKNVDKSSELSKDIPNLFHQQRQLQAQRARILSRLLLELDANYVSQLRRAPDMSA
;
A
#
# COMPACT_ATOMS: atom_id res chain seq x y z
N MET A 1 18.19 -8.73 26.48
CA MET A 1 17.35 -7.85 25.65
C MET A 1 18.21 -7.38 24.48
N LEU A 2 17.90 -7.80 23.24
CA LEU A 2 18.60 -7.31 22.05
C LEU A 2 18.19 -5.86 21.84
N ALA A 3 19.15 -4.93 21.83
CA ALA A 3 18.87 -3.55 21.46
C ALA A 3 18.29 -3.54 20.03
N PRO A 4 17.20 -2.82 19.76
CA PRO A 4 16.67 -2.72 18.40
C PRO A 4 17.75 -2.13 17.50
N GLN A 5 18.13 -2.87 16.46
CA GLN A 5 19.13 -2.42 15.50
C GLN A 5 18.56 -1.22 14.76
N LYS A 6 19.24 -0.06 14.87
CA LYS A 6 18.87 1.14 14.11
C LYS A 6 19.04 0.83 12.63
N GLN A 7 17.93 0.80 11.90
CA GLN A 7 17.91 0.57 10.45
C GLN A 7 17.86 1.93 9.75
N TYR A 8 18.59 2.09 8.65
CA TYR A 8 18.60 3.33 7.88
C TYR A 8 18.12 3.07 6.47
N VAL A 9 17.48 4.08 5.89
CA VAL A 9 17.10 4.11 4.47
C VAL A 9 17.84 5.25 3.78
N GLN A 10 18.02 5.10 2.48
CA GLN A 10 18.67 6.10 1.63
C GLN A 10 17.79 6.38 0.42
N TRP A 11 17.84 7.62 -0.05
CA TRP A 11 17.20 8.03 -1.29
C TRP A 11 17.98 9.16 -1.95
N LEU A 12 17.83 9.28 -3.27
CA LEU A 12 18.42 10.36 -4.07
C LEU A 12 17.38 11.44 -4.27
N GLU A 13 17.69 12.67 -3.88
CA GLU A 13 16.89 13.85 -4.17
C GLU A 13 17.52 14.63 -5.33
N ASN A 14 16.72 14.91 -6.35
CA ASN A 14 17.15 15.68 -7.52
C ASN A 14 16.49 17.07 -7.44
N LYS A 15 17.22 18.05 -6.92
CA LYS A 15 16.78 19.46 -6.86
C LYS A 15 17.70 20.32 -7.71
N ASP A 16 17.11 21.11 -8.61
CA ASP A 16 17.81 22.08 -9.47
C ASP A 16 18.99 21.50 -10.26
N GLY A 17 18.90 20.22 -10.65
CA GLY A 17 19.95 19.51 -11.40
C GLY A 17 21.09 18.96 -10.54
N SER A 18 21.06 19.16 -9.23
CA SER A 18 21.98 18.52 -8.29
C SER A 18 21.35 17.27 -7.68
N GLU A 19 22.08 16.15 -7.76
CA GLU A 19 21.74 14.89 -7.10
C GLU A 19 22.35 14.87 -5.69
N THR A 20 21.50 14.88 -4.65
CA THR A 20 21.93 14.76 -3.25
C THR A 20 21.48 13.42 -2.68
N LEU A 21 22.41 12.70 -2.06
CA LEU A 21 22.08 11.46 -1.35
C LEU A 21 21.65 11.78 0.08
N HIS A 22 20.43 11.41 0.43
CA HIS A 22 19.87 11.56 1.76
C HIS A 22 19.78 10.20 2.46
N HIS A 23 19.80 10.24 3.79
CA HIS A 23 19.57 9.08 4.62
C HIS A 23 18.77 9.45 5.86
N ALA A 24 17.94 8.52 6.35
CA ALA A 24 17.18 8.70 7.58
C ALA A 24 17.04 7.39 8.34
N LEU A 25 16.77 7.51 9.65
CA LEU A 25 16.42 6.38 10.49
C LEU A 25 15.06 5.83 10.02
N TRP A 26 15.03 4.54 9.72
CA TRP A 26 13.80 3.83 9.40
C TRP A 26 13.02 3.53 10.66
N VAL A 27 11.77 3.99 10.70
CA VAL A 27 10.82 3.69 11.76
C VAL A 27 9.57 3.11 11.13
N SER A 28 9.14 1.96 11.62
CA SER A 28 7.90 1.32 11.19
C SER A 28 7.13 0.85 12.41
N GLU A 29 5.89 1.32 12.56
CA GLU A 29 4.98 0.89 13.63
C GLU A 29 4.74 -0.63 13.56
N SER A 30 4.50 -1.14 12.35
CA SER A 30 4.24 -2.57 12.13
C SER A 30 5.51 -3.41 11.95
N ASN A 31 6.68 -2.86 12.35
CA ASN A 31 8.00 -3.51 12.30
C ASN A 31 8.38 -4.04 10.90
N HIS A 32 8.00 -3.31 9.83
CA HIS A 32 8.41 -3.65 8.47
C HIS A 32 9.91 -3.42 8.28
N ALA A 33 10.53 -4.27 7.45
CA ALA A 33 11.91 -4.07 7.03
C ALA A 33 12.07 -2.78 6.20
N PRO A 34 13.23 -2.13 6.24
CA PRO A 34 13.51 -0.94 5.45
C PRO A 34 13.35 -1.26 3.95
N PRO A 35 12.68 -0.40 3.18
CA PRO A 35 12.50 -0.61 1.75
C PRO A 35 13.82 -0.56 0.99
N ALA A 36 13.98 -1.46 0.01
CA ALA A 36 15.15 -1.51 -0.85
C ALA A 36 15.22 -0.34 -1.85
N ARG A 37 14.07 0.24 -2.21
CA ARG A 37 13.97 1.34 -3.17
C ARG A 37 13.00 2.40 -2.66
N ILE A 38 13.47 3.64 -2.65
CA ILE A 38 12.68 4.83 -2.34
C ILE A 38 12.79 5.78 -3.53
N VAL A 39 11.66 6.34 -3.95
CA VAL A 39 11.57 7.37 -4.99
C VAL A 39 10.82 8.56 -4.40
N LEU A 40 11.26 9.79 -4.71
CA LEU A 40 10.52 10.99 -4.35
C LEU A 40 9.30 11.16 -5.24
N VAL A 41 8.22 11.60 -4.62
CA VAL A 41 6.90 11.69 -5.23
C VAL A 41 6.25 12.97 -4.77
N ASP A 42 5.69 13.75 -5.68
CA ASP A 42 5.11 15.06 -5.38
C ASP A 42 3.67 15.19 -5.89
N ASP A 43 3.14 16.40 -5.85
CA ASP A 43 1.81 16.75 -6.33
C ASP A 43 1.61 16.56 -7.84
N LYS A 44 2.69 16.40 -8.62
CA LYS A 44 2.63 16.08 -10.05
C LYS A 44 2.48 14.59 -10.30
N THR A 45 2.81 13.74 -9.34
CA THR A 45 2.72 12.29 -9.53
C THR A 45 1.27 11.84 -9.50
N THR A 46 0.85 11.17 -10.58
CA THR A 46 -0.53 10.68 -10.66
C THR A 46 -0.77 9.50 -9.72
N ALA A 47 -2.00 9.36 -9.23
CA ALA A 47 -2.37 8.21 -8.40
C ALA A 47 -2.26 6.86 -9.14
N ASP A 48 -2.32 6.85 -10.47
CA ASP A 48 -2.07 5.65 -11.29
C ASP A 48 -0.59 5.25 -11.26
N GLU A 49 0.30 6.22 -11.44
CA GLU A 49 1.74 6.01 -11.40
C GLU A 49 2.21 5.58 -10.00
N ALA A 50 1.77 6.29 -8.97
CA ALA A 50 2.04 5.92 -7.58
C ALA A 50 1.55 4.50 -7.26
N TYR A 51 0.34 4.13 -7.72
CA TYR A 51 -0.20 2.78 -7.52
C TYR A 51 0.66 1.71 -8.19
N ARG A 52 1.11 1.96 -9.42
CA ARG A 52 2.00 1.05 -10.15
C ARG A 52 3.33 0.86 -9.43
N LEU A 53 3.98 1.95 -9.03
CA LEU A 53 5.25 1.91 -8.30
C LEU A 53 5.10 1.16 -6.96
N ALA A 54 4.01 1.40 -6.22
CA ALA A 54 3.72 0.70 -4.98
C ALA A 54 3.49 -0.81 -5.21
N CYS A 55 2.80 -1.19 -6.29
CA CYS A 55 2.62 -2.59 -6.68
C CYS A 55 3.95 -3.28 -7.04
N GLU A 56 4.88 -2.55 -7.68
CA GLU A 56 6.24 -3.02 -7.97
C GLU A 56 7.10 -3.18 -6.70
N GLY A 57 6.62 -2.67 -5.55
CA GLY A 57 7.34 -2.72 -4.28
C GLY A 57 8.26 -1.53 -4.05
N THR A 58 8.15 -0.47 -4.84
CA THR A 58 8.86 0.79 -4.64
C THR A 58 8.17 1.60 -3.54
N SER A 59 8.94 2.09 -2.58
CA SER A 59 8.43 3.03 -1.58
C SER A 59 8.48 4.46 -2.11
N LEU A 60 7.48 5.25 -1.74
CA LEU A 60 7.13 6.54 -2.28
C LEU A 60 7.33 7.58 -1.19
N LEU A 61 8.44 8.31 -1.21
CA LEU A 61 8.67 9.40 -0.27
C LEU A 61 7.93 10.65 -0.75
N TRP A 62 6.92 11.09 0.00
CA TRP A 62 6.10 12.24 -0.39
C TRP A 62 6.83 13.57 -0.13
N HIS A 63 6.84 14.43 -1.14
CA HIS A 63 7.32 15.80 -1.09
C HIS A 63 6.17 16.76 -1.44
N GLY A 64 5.97 17.81 -0.64
CA GLY A 64 4.92 18.80 -0.86
C GLY A 64 4.13 19.13 0.40
N ASP A 65 2.80 19.00 0.37
CA ASP A 65 1.94 19.24 1.53
C ASP A 65 1.24 17.97 2.04
N PHE A 66 0.85 18.01 3.31
CA PHE A 66 0.26 16.85 3.98
C PHE A 66 -1.14 16.48 3.45
N HIS A 67 -1.91 17.49 3.02
CA HIS A 67 -3.29 17.25 2.56
C HIS A 67 -3.28 16.46 1.24
N ASN A 68 -2.40 16.82 0.31
CA ASN A 68 -2.21 16.13 -0.95
C ASN A 68 -1.64 14.72 -0.71
N ALA A 69 -0.73 14.54 0.25
CA ALA A 69 -0.27 13.20 0.66
C ALA A 69 -1.44 12.31 1.10
N ARG A 70 -2.32 12.85 1.95
CA ARG A 70 -3.52 12.17 2.42
C ARG A 70 -4.50 11.88 1.28
N GLN A 71 -4.66 12.81 0.34
CA GLN A 71 -5.48 12.59 -0.85
C GLN A 71 -4.91 11.47 -1.73
N LEU A 72 -3.58 11.42 -1.93
CA LEU A 72 -2.93 10.34 -2.65
C LEU A 72 -3.17 9.00 -1.95
N LEU A 73 -3.00 8.93 -0.63
CA LEU A 73 -3.28 7.72 0.16
C LEU A 73 -4.74 7.25 -0.03
N GLN A 74 -5.71 8.17 0.01
CA GLN A 74 -7.13 7.85 -0.25
C GLN A 74 -7.35 7.39 -1.69
N ALA A 75 -6.69 8.01 -2.67
CA ALA A 75 -6.77 7.62 -4.07
C ALA A 75 -6.19 6.21 -4.31
N LEU A 76 -5.05 5.89 -3.69
CA LEU A 76 -4.47 4.53 -3.69
C LEU A 76 -5.46 3.53 -3.10
N ASN A 77 -6.08 3.87 -1.97
CA ASN A 77 -7.06 2.98 -1.34
C ASN A 77 -8.25 2.66 -2.27
N ARG A 78 -8.85 3.68 -2.86
CA ARG A 78 -9.96 3.52 -3.82
C ARG A 78 -9.57 2.68 -5.04
N ARG A 79 -8.30 2.75 -5.46
CA ARG A 79 -7.78 1.97 -6.60
C ARG A 79 -7.60 0.49 -6.27
N ILE A 80 -7.15 0.18 -5.06
CA ILE A 80 -7.09 -1.20 -4.56
C ILE A 80 -8.50 -1.80 -4.57
N GLU A 81 -9.48 -1.10 -3.99
CA GLU A 81 -10.88 -1.52 -3.93
C GLU A 81 -11.46 -1.74 -5.34
N ARG A 82 -11.31 -0.77 -6.24
CA ARG A 82 -11.78 -0.89 -7.64
C ARG A 82 -11.12 -2.04 -8.39
N THR A 83 -9.85 -2.32 -8.14
CA THR A 83 -9.14 -3.44 -8.78
C THR A 83 -9.71 -4.78 -8.31
N ASN A 84 -9.97 -4.90 -7.00
CA ASN A 84 -10.60 -6.07 -6.41
C ASN A 84 -12.02 -6.27 -6.96
N GLU A 85 -12.86 -5.23 -6.97
CA GLU A 85 -14.21 -5.27 -7.53
C GLU A 85 -14.21 -5.71 -9.00
N ARG A 86 -13.33 -5.14 -9.83
CA ARG A 86 -13.19 -5.54 -11.24
C ARG A 86 -12.78 -7.00 -11.38
N SER A 87 -11.91 -7.50 -10.50
CA SER A 87 -11.49 -8.90 -10.51
C SER A 87 -12.64 -9.84 -10.14
N GLU A 88 -13.45 -9.48 -9.14
CA GLU A 88 -14.62 -10.25 -8.70
C GLU A 88 -15.70 -10.28 -9.79
N LEU A 89 -15.99 -9.14 -10.42
CA LEU A 89 -16.92 -9.07 -11.55
C LEU A 89 -16.48 -9.99 -12.72
N ARG A 90 -15.16 -10.10 -12.98
CA ARG A 90 -14.63 -11.01 -14.01
C ARG A 90 -14.79 -12.48 -13.59
N LYS A 91 -14.54 -12.81 -12.32
CA LYS A 91 -14.74 -14.17 -11.79
C LYS A 91 -16.21 -14.60 -11.88
N MET A 92 -17.15 -13.73 -11.48
CA MET A 92 -18.60 -13.98 -11.57
C MET A 92 -19.05 -14.25 -13.00
N LYS A 93 -18.61 -13.42 -13.98
CA LYS A 93 -18.91 -13.65 -15.40
C LYS A 93 -18.36 -14.98 -15.91
N LYS A 94 -17.15 -15.36 -15.47
CA LYS A 94 -16.54 -16.65 -15.84
C LYS A 94 -17.32 -17.83 -15.25
N ALA A 95 -17.74 -17.73 -13.99
CA ALA A 95 -18.53 -18.77 -13.33
C ALA A 95 -19.92 -18.96 -13.99
N ALA A 96 -20.60 -17.87 -14.36
CA ALA A 96 -21.87 -17.92 -15.09
C ALA A 96 -21.74 -18.60 -16.47
N ASN A 97 -20.64 -18.36 -17.19
CA ASN A 97 -20.37 -19.05 -18.45
C ASN A 97 -19.99 -20.53 -18.26
N GLN A 98 -19.40 -20.90 -17.12
CA GLN A 98 -19.04 -22.28 -16.79
C GLN A 98 -20.23 -23.11 -16.32
N SER A 99 -21.15 -22.53 -15.55
CA SER A 99 -22.38 -23.21 -15.12
C SER A 99 -23.34 -23.48 -16.29
N ALA A 100 -23.37 -22.62 -17.31
CA ALA A 100 -24.09 -22.88 -18.57
C ALA A 100 -23.52 -24.09 -19.35
N LYS A 101 -22.29 -24.53 -19.05
CA LYS A 101 -21.58 -25.59 -19.78
C LYS A 101 -21.38 -26.88 -18.97
N SER A 102 -21.65 -26.86 -17.67
CA SER A 102 -21.41 -27.98 -16.76
C SER A 102 -22.66 -28.28 -15.94
N ASN A 103 -23.42 -29.30 -16.34
CA ASN A 103 -24.56 -29.82 -15.61
C ASN A 103 -24.06 -30.61 -14.39
N LYS A 104 -23.75 -29.92 -13.28
CA LYS A 104 -23.14 -30.55 -12.09
C LYS A 104 -24.03 -30.34 -10.87
N ASN A 105 -24.70 -31.41 -10.45
CA ASN A 105 -25.33 -31.52 -9.13
C ASN A 105 -24.22 -31.67 -8.08
N VAL A 106 -24.11 -30.71 -7.17
CA VAL A 106 -23.16 -30.75 -6.04
C VAL A 106 -23.94 -30.58 -4.74
N ASP A 107 -23.64 -31.44 -3.76
CA ASP A 107 -24.21 -31.44 -2.41
C ASP A 107 -23.81 -30.16 -1.64
N LYS A 108 -24.79 -29.26 -1.47
CA LYS A 108 -24.64 -27.93 -0.83
C LYS A 108 -24.17 -27.97 0.64
N SER A 109 -24.36 -29.08 1.34
CA SER A 109 -24.04 -29.21 2.77
C SER A 109 -22.54 -29.30 3.06
N SER A 110 -21.73 -29.84 2.14
CA SER A 110 -20.27 -29.87 2.27
C SER A 110 -19.59 -28.58 1.80
N GLU A 111 -20.25 -27.74 0.99
CA GLU A 111 -19.71 -26.45 0.53
C GLU A 111 -19.74 -25.40 1.64
N LEU A 112 -20.87 -25.26 2.33
CA LEU A 112 -21.07 -24.25 3.39
C LEU A 112 -20.04 -24.31 4.54
N SER A 113 -19.57 -25.52 4.89
CA SER A 113 -18.57 -25.72 5.95
C SER A 113 -17.14 -25.35 5.53
N LYS A 114 -16.82 -25.44 4.23
CA LYS A 114 -15.54 -25.00 3.66
C LYS A 114 -15.55 -23.51 3.30
N ASP A 115 -16.73 -22.93 3.08
CA ASP A 115 -16.87 -21.52 2.72
C ASP A 115 -16.47 -20.55 3.83
N ILE A 116 -16.79 -20.81 5.10
CA ILE A 116 -16.47 -19.86 6.19
C ILE A 116 -14.95 -19.66 6.38
N PRO A 117 -14.11 -20.72 6.52
CA PRO A 117 -12.66 -20.55 6.58
C PRO A 117 -12.09 -19.88 5.33
N ASN A 118 -12.57 -20.26 4.14
CA ASN A 118 -12.11 -19.69 2.88
C ASN A 118 -12.41 -18.18 2.78
N LEU A 119 -13.59 -17.72 3.24
CA LEU A 119 -13.94 -16.30 3.30
C LEU A 119 -13.01 -15.52 4.23
N PHE A 120 -12.69 -16.06 5.41
CA PHE A 120 -11.78 -15.40 6.35
C PHE A 120 -10.35 -15.34 5.81
N HIS A 121 -9.86 -16.42 5.20
CA HIS A 121 -8.55 -16.44 4.54
C HIS A 121 -8.48 -15.40 3.41
N GLN A 122 -9.52 -15.31 2.58
CA GLN A 122 -9.61 -14.32 1.51
C GLN A 122 -9.61 -12.89 2.08
N GLN A 123 -10.39 -12.62 3.12
CA GLN A 123 -10.44 -11.29 3.74
C GLN A 123 -9.10 -10.89 4.35
N ARG A 124 -8.42 -11.81 5.04
CA ARG A 124 -7.07 -11.58 5.58
C ARG A 124 -6.07 -11.30 4.47
N GLN A 125 -6.14 -12.03 3.36
CA GLN A 125 -5.28 -11.80 2.19
C GLN A 125 -5.50 -10.41 1.59
N LEU A 126 -6.76 -9.99 1.40
CA LEU A 126 -7.10 -8.66 0.87
C LEU A 126 -6.62 -7.54 1.79
N GLN A 127 -6.81 -7.68 3.11
CA GLN A 127 -6.32 -6.72 4.10
C GLN A 127 -4.79 -6.63 4.10
N ALA A 128 -4.09 -7.76 4.05
CA ALA A 128 -2.63 -7.79 4.00
C ALA A 128 -2.09 -7.16 2.70
N GLN A 129 -2.72 -7.43 1.55
CA GLN A 129 -2.36 -6.80 0.28
C GLN A 129 -2.59 -5.29 0.31
N ARG A 130 -3.73 -4.84 0.84
CA ARG A 130 -4.05 -3.42 1.00
C ARG A 130 -3.02 -2.74 1.90
N ALA A 131 -2.72 -3.32 3.06
CA ALA A 131 -1.71 -2.80 3.97
C ALA A 131 -0.34 -2.69 3.31
N ARG A 132 0.09 -3.70 2.54
CA ARG A 132 1.37 -3.72 1.83
C ARG A 132 1.51 -2.60 0.80
N ILE A 133 0.43 -2.25 0.10
CA ILE A 133 0.45 -1.18 -0.92
C ILE A 133 0.41 0.18 -0.23
N LEU A 134 -0.47 0.37 0.76
CA LEU A 134 -0.62 1.65 1.45
C LEU A 134 0.61 2.00 2.30
N SER A 135 1.31 0.99 2.86
CA SER A 135 2.55 1.21 3.62
C SER A 135 3.74 1.64 2.76
N ARG A 136 3.59 1.73 1.44
CA ARG A 136 4.63 2.25 0.55
C ARG A 136 4.71 3.76 0.54
N LEU A 137 3.65 4.48 0.89
CA LEU A 137 3.69 5.93 1.00
C LEU A 137 4.39 6.32 2.31
N LEU A 138 5.53 6.98 2.19
CA LEU A 138 6.38 7.42 3.29
C LEU A 138 6.29 8.93 3.47
N LEU A 139 6.38 9.36 4.73
CA LEU A 139 6.50 10.76 5.11
C LEU A 139 7.81 10.95 5.87
N GLU A 140 8.52 12.03 5.59
CA GLU A 140 9.67 12.44 6.37
C GLU A 140 9.21 13.08 7.68
N LEU A 141 9.85 12.65 8.78
CA LEU A 141 9.63 13.16 10.14
C LEU A 141 10.96 13.69 10.68
N ASP A 142 10.90 14.74 11.48
CA ASP A 142 12.07 15.27 12.17
C ASP A 142 12.40 14.49 13.46
N ALA A 143 13.40 14.96 14.20
CA ALA A 143 13.86 14.34 15.44
C ALA A 143 12.79 14.33 16.57
N ASN A 144 11.76 15.17 16.47
CA ASN A 144 10.65 15.25 17.41
C ASN A 144 9.42 14.48 16.91
N TYR A 145 9.56 13.67 15.86
CA TYR A 145 8.46 12.96 15.18
C TYR A 145 7.38 13.88 14.59
N VAL A 146 7.75 15.14 14.28
CA VAL A 146 6.88 16.10 13.62
C VAL A 146 7.17 16.11 12.12
N SER A 147 6.12 16.11 11.29
CA SER A 147 6.29 16.24 9.85
C SER A 147 6.51 17.71 9.48
N GLN A 148 7.54 17.98 8.68
CA GLN A 148 7.83 19.33 8.17
C GLN A 148 6.92 19.74 6.99
N LEU A 149 6.01 18.86 6.57
CA LEU A 149 5.09 19.15 5.47
C LEU A 149 4.11 20.27 5.84
N ARG A 150 3.83 21.14 4.87
CA ARG A 150 2.85 22.21 5.06
C ARG A 150 1.47 21.60 5.38
N ARG A 151 0.77 22.17 6.36
CA ARG A 151 -0.57 21.71 6.82
C ARG A 151 -0.56 20.31 7.44
N ALA A 152 0.60 19.81 7.88
CA ALA A 152 0.64 18.63 8.72
C ALA A 152 0.04 18.95 10.10
N PRO A 153 -0.80 18.08 10.67
CA PRO A 153 -1.18 18.19 12.07
C PRO A 153 0.03 17.89 12.96
N ASP A 154 -0.02 18.33 14.22
CA ASP A 154 0.95 17.89 15.22
C ASP A 154 0.77 16.38 15.45
N MET A 155 1.81 15.60 15.10
CA MET A 155 1.81 14.14 15.17
C MET A 155 2.46 13.61 16.47
N SER A 156 2.76 14.50 17.42
CA SER A 156 3.23 14.10 18.75
C SER A 156 2.13 13.33 19.48
N ALA A 157 2.39 12.05 19.77
CA ALA A 157 1.54 11.20 20.60
C ALA A 157 1.63 11.56 22.08
#